data_AF-A0A183U5L6-F1
#
_entry.id   AF-A0A183U5L6-F1
#
_cell.length_a   1.000
_cell.length_b   1.000
_cell.length_c   1.000
_cell.angle_alpha   90.00
_cell.angle_beta   90.00
_cell.angle_gamma   90.00
#
_symmetry.space_group_name_H-M   'P 1'
#
loop_
_entity.id
_entity.type
_entity.pdbx_description
1 polymer ?
#
loop_
_entity_poly.entity_id
_entity_poly.type
_entity_poly.pdbx_seq_one_letter_code
_entity_poly.pdbx_strand_id
1 'polypeptide(L)'
;MGDYFGVFVPSSPKNSNGSPGGAVFPTLKEASEFANTPEAKNSGARFKRFTSLDEAKEFAECGFVTGSPFAGGSVSRDTSSPSSPHCSEPTIEFPSVSRIQQNRLKKAIETQDKGAFEEMVGSNPRYIINTSGDTPAIVVEGFRYNALHIAARVGNAHVVRYVLDAVRDVRTLAQIYG
;
A
#
# COMPACT_ATOMS: atom_id res chain seq x y z
N MET A 1 19.89 -17.50 -19.68
CA MET A 1 19.70 -16.80 -18.39
C MET A 1 18.36 -17.27 -17.85
N GLY A 2 18.33 -18.00 -16.74
CA GLY A 2 17.08 -18.49 -16.16
C GLY A 2 16.47 -17.42 -15.26
N ASP A 3 15.16 -17.24 -15.34
CA ASP A 3 14.43 -16.33 -14.47
C ASP A 3 13.88 -17.12 -13.29
N TYR A 4 14.08 -16.61 -12.08
CA TYR A 4 13.63 -17.24 -10.84
C TYR A 4 12.63 -16.32 -10.14
N PHE A 5 11.61 -16.90 -9.51
CA PHE A 5 10.58 -16.14 -8.81
C PHE A 5 10.53 -16.59 -7.35
N GLY A 6 10.98 -15.73 -6.44
CA GLY A 6 10.89 -16.00 -5.00
C GLY A 6 9.53 -15.53 -4.48
N VAL A 7 8.83 -16.38 -3.73
CA VAL A 7 7.59 -16.06 -3.01
C VAL A 7 7.86 -16.14 -1.52
N PHE A 8 7.50 -15.09 -0.78
CA PHE A 8 7.60 -15.01 0.67
C PHE A 8 6.19 -15.02 1.27
N VAL A 9 5.99 -15.79 2.36
CA VAL A 9 4.72 -15.88 3.10
C VAL A 9 4.98 -15.57 4.59
N PRO A 10 4.49 -14.42 5.11
CA PRO A 10 4.77 -13.96 6.48
C PRO A 10 4.32 -14.91 7.61
N SER A 11 3.22 -15.64 7.44
CA SER A 11 2.53 -16.34 8.54
C SER A 11 2.48 -17.86 8.42
N SER A 12 3.33 -18.47 7.60
CA SER A 12 3.35 -19.94 7.50
C SER A 12 3.79 -20.55 8.84
N PRO A 13 3.05 -21.54 9.40
CA PRO A 13 3.51 -22.26 10.58
C PRO A 13 4.87 -22.88 10.27
N LYS A 14 5.86 -22.61 11.11
CA LYS A 14 7.17 -23.27 11.06
C LYS A 14 6.95 -24.77 11.28
N ASN A 15 6.76 -25.52 10.20
CA ASN A 15 6.88 -26.97 10.26
C ASN A 15 8.30 -27.29 10.69
N SER A 16 8.43 -28.25 11.59
CA SER A 16 9.62 -28.62 12.35
C SER A 16 10.73 -29.27 11.50
N ASN A 17 11.04 -28.69 10.35
CA ASN A 17 12.18 -28.95 9.48
C ASN A 17 12.49 -27.69 8.68
N GLY A 18 13.06 -26.67 9.34
CA GLY A 18 13.97 -25.66 8.78
C GLY A 18 13.61 -24.82 7.54
N SER A 19 12.48 -25.03 6.87
CA SER A 19 12.14 -24.30 5.64
C SER A 19 11.24 -23.11 5.98
N PRO A 20 11.66 -21.87 5.69
CA PRO A 20 10.80 -20.70 5.81
C PRO A 20 9.64 -20.81 4.83
N GLY A 21 8.50 -20.19 5.16
CA GLY A 21 7.22 -20.33 4.45
C GLY A 21 7.19 -19.90 2.98
N GLY A 22 8.32 -19.48 2.42
CA GLY A 22 8.46 -19.11 1.02
C GLY A 22 9.00 -20.23 0.13
N ALA A 23 8.83 -20.06 -1.17
CA ALA A 23 9.29 -20.99 -2.18
C ALA A 23 9.82 -20.24 -3.41
N VAL A 24 10.74 -20.87 -4.14
CA VAL A 24 11.26 -20.34 -5.40
C VAL A 24 10.71 -21.14 -6.57
N PHE A 25 10.20 -20.45 -7.57
CA PHE A 25 9.60 -21.04 -8.75
C PHE A 25 10.38 -20.68 -10.02
N PRO A 26 10.46 -21.60 -11.00
CA PRO A 26 11.07 -21.34 -12.31
C PRO A 26 10.17 -20.53 -13.24
N THR A 27 8.86 -20.46 -12.97
CA THR A 27 7.90 -19.74 -13.83
C THR A 27 7.05 -18.73 -13.05
N LEU A 28 6.69 -17.63 -13.73
CA LEU A 28 5.80 -16.59 -13.18
C LEU A 28 4.42 -17.17 -12.83
N LYS A 29 3.95 -18.12 -13.64
CA LYS A 29 2.65 -18.75 -13.46
C LYS A 29 2.58 -19.48 -12.11
N GLU A 30 3.56 -20.31 -11.81
CA GLU A 30 3.63 -21.07 -10.55
C GLU A 30 3.77 -20.14 -9.33
N ALA A 31 4.63 -19.12 -9.43
CA ALA A 31 4.79 -18.14 -8.35
C ALA A 31 3.50 -17.38 -8.05
N SER A 32 2.78 -16.98 -9.10
CA SER A 32 1.49 -16.30 -8.99
C SER A 32 0.40 -17.21 -8.43
N GLU A 33 0.33 -18.47 -8.88
CA GLU A 33 -0.62 -19.45 -8.36
C GLU A 33 -0.39 -19.70 -6.86
N PHE A 34 0.86 -19.86 -6.43
CA PHE A 34 1.22 -20.06 -5.03
C PHE A 34 0.87 -18.83 -4.16
N ALA A 35 1.22 -17.62 -4.61
CA ALA A 35 0.91 -16.37 -3.89
C ALA A 35 -0.60 -16.09 -3.80
N ASN A 36 -1.40 -16.59 -4.75
CA ASN A 36 -2.85 -16.43 -4.77
C ASN A 36 -3.62 -17.56 -4.06
N THR A 37 -2.93 -18.57 -3.50
CA THR A 37 -3.59 -19.56 -2.65
C THR A 37 -4.25 -18.86 -1.45
N PRO A 38 -5.41 -19.35 -0.97
CA PRO A 38 -6.13 -18.69 0.12
C PRO A 38 -5.27 -18.52 1.38
N GLU A 39 -4.41 -19.50 1.69
CA GLU A 39 -3.50 -19.48 2.85
C GLU A 39 -2.40 -18.41 2.70
N ALA A 40 -1.72 -18.37 1.55
CA ALA A 40 -0.67 -17.40 1.28
C ALA A 40 -1.24 -15.98 1.17
N LYS A 41 -2.40 -15.82 0.52
CA LYS A 41 -3.07 -14.54 0.34
C LYS A 41 -3.56 -13.94 1.65
N ASN A 42 -4.18 -14.74 2.53
CA ASN A 42 -4.59 -14.27 3.87
C ASN A 42 -3.39 -13.95 4.78
N SER A 43 -2.22 -14.52 4.48
CA SER A 43 -0.98 -14.28 5.22
C SER A 43 -0.15 -13.13 4.65
N GLY A 44 -0.62 -12.44 3.60
CA GLY A 44 0.12 -11.32 2.99
C GLY A 44 1.30 -11.76 2.11
N ALA A 45 1.16 -12.85 1.36
CA ALA A 45 2.22 -13.35 0.48
C ALA A 45 2.65 -12.34 -0.59
N ARG A 46 3.97 -12.29 -0.85
CA ARG A 46 4.59 -11.38 -1.83
C ARG A 46 5.56 -12.17 -2.68
N PHE A 47 5.61 -11.90 -3.99
CA PHE A 47 6.58 -12.53 -4.88
C PHE A 47 7.34 -11.51 -5.73
N LYS A 48 8.57 -11.85 -6.09
CA LYS A 48 9.46 -11.01 -6.90
C LYS A 48 10.27 -11.88 -7.86
N ARG A 49 10.61 -11.30 -9.02
CA ARG A 49 11.45 -11.93 -10.05
C ARG A 49 12.92 -11.58 -9.83
N PHE A 50 13.79 -12.56 -10.03
CA PHE A 50 15.24 -12.52 -9.86
C PHE A 50 15.92 -13.21 -11.04
N THR A 51 17.15 -12.78 -11.34
CA THR A 51 18.03 -13.41 -12.32
C THR A 51 19.00 -14.41 -11.67
N SER A 52 19.14 -14.34 -10.34
CA SER A 52 19.94 -15.25 -9.53
C SER A 52 19.04 -16.13 -8.65
N LEU A 53 19.35 -17.42 -8.60
CA LEU A 53 18.65 -18.38 -7.74
C LEU A 53 18.88 -18.07 -6.25
N ASP A 54 20.08 -17.63 -5.90
CA ASP A 54 20.44 -17.36 -4.50
C ASP A 54 19.67 -16.14 -3.95
N GLU A 55 19.52 -15.09 -4.76
CA GLU A 55 18.67 -13.93 -4.41
C GLU A 55 17.19 -14.32 -4.25
N ALA A 56 16.69 -15.22 -5.13
CA ALA A 56 15.32 -15.70 -5.06
C ALA A 56 15.06 -16.51 -3.78
N LYS A 57 16.03 -17.32 -3.36
CA LYS A 57 15.98 -18.06 -2.10
C LYS A 57 15.97 -17.10 -0.93
N GLU A 58 16.93 -16.18 -0.85
CA GLU A 58 17.01 -15.20 0.25
C GLU A 58 15.70 -14.41 0.41
N PHE A 59 15.08 -14.00 -0.71
CA PHE A 59 13.77 -13.37 -0.70
C PHE A 59 12.67 -14.28 -0.16
N ALA A 60 12.64 -15.55 -0.56
CA ALA A 60 11.67 -16.53 -0.07
C ALA A 60 11.84 -16.81 1.44
N GLU A 61 13.06 -16.68 1.98
CA GLU A 61 13.34 -16.92 3.39
C GLU A 61 13.00 -15.73 4.29
N CYS A 62 13.41 -14.52 3.89
CA CYS A 62 13.38 -13.34 4.76
C CYS A 62 12.47 -12.21 4.25
N GLY A 63 11.90 -12.32 3.05
CA GLY A 63 11.07 -11.28 2.42
C GLY A 63 11.85 -10.06 1.91
N PHE A 64 13.18 -10.09 2.01
CA PHE A 64 14.10 -9.03 1.56
C PHE A 64 15.40 -9.66 1.04
N VAL A 65 16.05 -9.01 0.06
CA VAL A 65 17.34 -9.44 -0.50
C VAL A 65 18.40 -8.42 -0.11
N THR A 66 19.45 -8.85 0.56
CA THR A 66 20.56 -7.97 0.92
C THR A 66 21.34 -7.56 -0.35
N GLY A 67 21.30 -6.27 -0.71
CA GLY A 67 22.13 -5.72 -1.79
C GLY A 67 21.46 -5.45 -3.14
N SER A 68 20.13 -5.47 -3.27
CA SER A 68 19.48 -5.09 -4.54
C SER A 68 19.60 -3.57 -4.83
N PRO A 69 20.19 -3.14 -5.96
CA PRO A 69 20.33 -1.72 -6.31
C PRO A 69 19.01 -1.05 -6.74
N PHE A 70 17.91 -1.81 -6.80
CA PHE A 70 16.56 -1.27 -6.96
C PHE A 70 15.83 -1.27 -5.62
N ALA A 71 16.37 -0.47 -4.70
CA ALA A 71 15.70 -0.08 -3.47
C ALA A 71 14.63 0.98 -3.81
N GLY A 72 13.41 0.54 -4.05
CA GLY A 72 12.24 1.36 -3.76
C GLY A 72 12.05 1.41 -2.24
N GLY A 73 12.84 2.26 -1.57
CA GLY A 73 12.65 2.69 -0.18
C GLY A 73 12.64 1.59 0.89
N SER A 74 13.80 1.07 1.26
CA SER A 74 13.98 0.43 2.57
C SER A 74 15.24 1.01 3.20
N VAL A 75 15.05 1.63 4.37
CA VAL A 75 16.05 2.34 5.15
C VAL A 75 17.11 1.35 5.63
N SER A 76 18.38 1.64 5.35
CA SER A 76 19.53 0.92 5.89
C SER A 76 19.46 0.88 7.41
N ARG A 77 19.47 -0.33 7.96
CA ARG A 77 19.58 -0.61 9.40
C ARG A 77 21.03 -0.92 9.71
N ASP A 78 21.84 0.11 9.95
CA ASP A 78 23.14 -0.09 10.58
C ASP A 78 22.94 -0.43 12.06
N THR A 79 23.50 -1.57 12.44
CA THR A 79 23.25 -2.27 13.68
C THR A 79 24.34 -1.93 14.67
N SER A 80 24.00 -1.24 15.77
CA SER A 80 24.68 -1.47 17.05
C SER A 80 23.78 -1.14 18.24
N SER A 81 23.61 -2.15 19.09
CA SER A 81 23.19 -2.07 20.51
C SER A 81 21.69 -2.20 20.83
N PRO A 82 21.36 -2.79 22.01
CA PRO A 82 20.31 -3.80 22.11
C PRO A 82 19.05 -3.36 22.88
N SER A 83 18.00 -4.19 22.75
CA SER A 83 16.78 -4.27 23.55
C SER A 83 15.72 -3.18 23.36
N SER A 84 14.64 -3.53 22.65
CA SER A 84 13.21 -3.28 22.96
C SER A 84 12.35 -3.40 21.68
N PRO A 85 11.01 -3.41 21.80
CA PRO A 85 10.16 -4.58 21.77
C PRO A 85 9.55 -4.82 20.38
N HIS A 86 9.17 -6.08 20.13
CA HIS A 86 8.14 -6.53 19.18
C HIS A 86 7.76 -5.53 18.07
N CYS A 87 8.34 -5.68 16.87
CA CYS A 87 7.83 -5.05 15.66
C CYS A 87 6.40 -5.54 15.42
N SER A 88 5.43 -4.83 16.00
CA SER A 88 4.08 -4.80 15.45
C SER A 88 4.22 -4.25 14.04
N GLU A 89 3.91 -5.10 13.06
CA GLU A 89 3.67 -4.72 11.67
C GLU A 89 2.93 -3.39 11.63
N PRO A 90 3.37 -2.39 10.83
CA PRO A 90 2.69 -1.10 10.79
C PRO A 90 1.24 -1.35 10.40
N THR A 91 0.34 -1.20 11.37
CA THR A 91 -1.08 -1.31 11.14
C THR A 91 -1.41 -0.20 10.16
N ILE A 92 -1.79 -0.56 8.94
CA ILE A 92 -2.19 0.43 7.94
C ILE A 92 -3.50 1.03 8.44
N GLU A 93 -3.44 2.14 9.17
CA GLU A 93 -4.61 2.78 9.78
C GLU A 93 -5.66 3.16 8.71
N PHE A 94 -5.20 3.46 7.48
CA PHE A 94 -6.07 3.83 6.36
C PHE A 94 -5.85 2.95 5.12
N PRO A 95 -6.80 2.05 4.78
CA PRO A 95 -6.69 1.18 3.62
C PRO A 95 -6.70 1.99 2.31
N SER A 96 -6.15 1.40 1.24
CA SER A 96 -6.12 2.04 -0.08
C SER A 96 -7.54 2.20 -0.64
N VAL A 97 -7.82 3.36 -1.24
CA VAL A 97 -9.14 3.65 -1.83
C VAL A 97 -9.23 3.05 -3.23
N SER A 98 -10.25 2.22 -3.47
CA SER A 98 -10.48 1.58 -4.78
C SER A 98 -11.07 2.55 -5.81
N ARG A 99 -11.02 2.16 -7.10
CA ARG A 99 -11.64 2.93 -8.19
C ARG A 99 -13.14 3.11 -8.04
N ILE A 100 -13.83 2.08 -7.56
CA ILE A 100 -15.28 2.13 -7.34
C ILE A 100 -15.61 3.18 -6.26
N GLN A 101 -14.81 3.20 -5.20
CA GLN A 101 -14.91 4.18 -4.12
C GLN A 101 -14.61 5.61 -4.62
N GLN A 102 -13.55 5.81 -5.41
CA GLN A 102 -13.25 7.12 -6.01
C GLN A 102 -14.39 7.62 -6.93
N ASN A 103 -15.02 6.72 -7.69
CA ASN A 103 -16.18 7.08 -8.51
C ASN A 103 -17.41 7.48 -7.67
N ARG A 104 -17.60 6.88 -6.49
CA ARG A 104 -18.65 7.31 -5.55
C ARG A 104 -18.34 8.70 -4.99
N LEU A 105 -17.09 8.98 -4.64
CA LEU A 105 -16.65 10.29 -4.17
C LEU A 105 -16.90 11.36 -5.24
N LYS A 106 -16.50 11.09 -6.48
CA LYS A 106 -16.77 11.95 -7.64
C LYS A 106 -18.25 12.31 -7.73
N LYS A 107 -19.12 11.30 -7.65
CA LYS A 107 -20.57 11.50 -7.75
C LYS A 107 -21.08 12.38 -6.62
N ALA A 108 -20.67 12.14 -5.37
CA ALA A 108 -21.05 12.95 -4.21
C ALA A 108 -20.62 14.43 -4.38
N ILE A 109 -19.41 14.68 -4.89
CA ILE A 109 -18.93 16.05 -5.15
C ILE A 109 -19.77 16.72 -6.24
N GLU A 110 -20.04 16.02 -7.35
CA GLU A 110 -20.80 16.53 -8.50
C GLU A 110 -22.27 16.79 -8.17
N THR A 111 -22.89 15.97 -7.32
CA THR A 111 -24.27 16.15 -6.85
C THR A 111 -24.38 17.06 -5.62
N GLN A 112 -23.27 17.63 -5.16
CA GLN A 112 -23.19 18.46 -3.95
C GLN A 112 -23.76 17.80 -2.68
N ASP A 113 -23.65 16.47 -2.59
CA ASP A 113 -24.05 15.70 -1.41
C ASP A 113 -22.96 15.79 -0.34
N LYS A 114 -23.16 16.71 0.60
CA LYS A 114 -22.21 17.00 1.67
C LYS A 114 -22.05 15.83 2.65
N GLY A 115 -23.17 15.20 3.02
CA GLY A 115 -23.17 14.12 4.01
C GLY A 115 -22.40 12.91 3.52
N ALA A 116 -22.66 12.47 2.28
CA ALA A 116 -21.93 11.37 1.68
C ALA A 116 -20.44 11.67 1.52
N PHE A 117 -20.08 12.91 1.14
CA PHE A 117 -18.69 13.31 1.03
C PHE A 117 -17.95 13.27 2.38
N GLU A 118 -18.52 13.90 3.41
CA GLU A 118 -17.90 13.96 4.74
C GLU A 118 -17.78 12.57 5.39
N GLU A 119 -18.79 11.70 5.23
CA GLU A 119 -18.74 10.31 5.71
C GLU A 119 -17.59 9.53 5.06
N MET A 120 -17.45 9.65 3.73
CA MET A 120 -16.38 8.97 3.00
C MET A 120 -15.00 9.47 3.41
N VAL A 121 -14.78 10.79 3.44
CA VAL A 121 -13.45 11.35 3.75
C VAL A 121 -13.13 11.23 5.25
N GLY A 122 -14.12 11.37 6.13
CA GLY A 122 -13.96 11.19 7.57
C GLY A 122 -13.66 9.74 7.96
N SER A 123 -14.21 8.76 7.24
CA SER A 123 -13.87 7.35 7.44
C SER A 123 -12.50 6.98 6.87
N ASN A 124 -12.09 7.59 5.76
CA ASN A 124 -10.77 7.37 5.17
C ASN A 124 -10.20 8.63 4.49
N PRO A 125 -9.25 9.34 5.11
CA PRO A 125 -8.63 10.53 4.52
C PRO A 125 -7.89 10.25 3.19
N ARG A 126 -7.59 8.99 2.85
CA ARG A 126 -6.96 8.62 1.56
C ARG A 126 -7.86 8.85 0.34
N TYR A 127 -9.14 9.21 0.55
CA TYR A 127 -10.00 9.70 -0.52
C TYR A 127 -9.49 11.01 -1.14
N ILE A 128 -8.82 11.86 -0.35
CA ILE A 128 -8.33 13.17 -0.81
C ILE A 128 -6.80 13.29 -0.79
N ILE A 129 -6.09 12.44 -0.02
CA ILE A 129 -4.62 12.46 0.10
C ILE A 129 -4.03 11.10 -0.28
N ASN A 130 -2.97 11.09 -1.07
CA ASN A 130 -2.17 9.90 -1.35
C ASN A 130 -0.91 9.91 -0.49
N THR A 131 -0.90 9.07 0.54
CA THR A 131 0.22 8.94 1.49
C THR A 131 1.49 8.34 0.88
N SER A 132 1.38 7.54 -0.19
CA SER A 132 2.56 6.89 -0.80
C SER A 132 3.46 7.82 -1.59
N GLY A 133 3.00 9.04 -1.89
CA GLY A 133 3.77 9.99 -2.68
C GLY A 133 3.42 11.44 -2.37
N ASP A 134 2.92 11.72 -1.17
CA ASP A 134 2.55 13.04 -0.66
C ASP A 134 1.88 13.94 -1.72
N THR A 135 0.81 13.43 -2.31
CA THR A 135 0.10 14.08 -3.42
C THR A 135 -1.40 14.07 -3.19
N PRO A 136 -2.17 15.03 -3.74
CA PRO A 136 -3.62 14.94 -3.74
C PRO A 136 -4.08 13.65 -4.44
N ALA A 137 -5.07 12.97 -3.86
CA ALA A 137 -5.64 11.78 -4.47
C ALA A 137 -6.30 12.12 -5.81
N ILE A 138 -6.00 11.31 -6.82
CA ILE A 138 -6.58 11.46 -8.16
C ILE A 138 -7.93 10.75 -8.18
N VAL A 139 -8.97 11.53 -8.40
CA VAL A 139 -10.36 11.07 -8.48
C VAL A 139 -10.74 10.75 -9.93
N VAL A 140 -10.25 11.53 -10.90
CA VAL A 140 -10.45 11.30 -12.34
C VAL A 140 -9.12 11.18 -13.04
N GLU A 141 -8.85 10.02 -13.64
CA GLU A 141 -7.54 9.71 -14.24
C GLU A 141 -7.18 10.52 -15.48
N GLY A 142 -8.15 10.82 -16.36
CA GLY A 142 -7.89 11.45 -17.66
C GLY A 142 -7.13 12.78 -17.54
N PHE A 143 -7.79 13.81 -17.02
CA PHE A 143 -7.15 15.10 -16.71
C PHE A 143 -6.50 15.13 -15.31
N ARG A 144 -6.37 13.96 -14.65
CA ARG A 144 -5.83 13.81 -13.30
C ARG A 144 -6.45 14.77 -12.28
N TYR A 145 -7.78 14.88 -12.29
CA TYR A 145 -8.48 15.77 -11.36
C TYR A 145 -8.51 15.17 -9.95
N ASN A 146 -8.17 16.01 -8.98
CA ASN A 146 -8.37 15.75 -7.56
C ASN A 146 -9.77 16.26 -7.14
N ALA A 147 -10.14 16.03 -5.88
CA ALA A 147 -11.42 16.47 -5.34
C ALA A 147 -11.62 17.99 -5.47
N LEU A 148 -10.56 18.79 -5.29
CA LEU A 148 -10.62 20.25 -5.37
C LEU A 148 -10.92 20.74 -6.80
N HIS A 149 -10.29 20.17 -7.82
CA HIS A 149 -10.56 20.48 -9.23
C HIS A 149 -12.03 20.19 -9.60
N ILE A 150 -12.54 19.04 -9.18
CA ILE A 150 -13.93 18.64 -9.44
C ILE A 150 -14.88 19.61 -8.73
N ALA A 151 -14.62 19.90 -7.45
CA ALA A 151 -15.44 20.80 -6.65
C ALA A 151 -15.47 22.23 -7.22
N ALA A 152 -14.32 22.77 -7.62
CA ALA A 152 -14.23 24.09 -8.24
C ALA A 152 -15.02 24.15 -9.56
N ARG A 153 -14.93 23.10 -10.39
CA ARG A 153 -15.63 23.01 -11.69
C ARG A 153 -17.16 23.02 -11.53
N VAL A 154 -17.69 22.42 -10.48
CA VAL A 154 -19.14 22.35 -10.23
C VAL A 154 -19.64 23.40 -9.23
N GLY A 155 -18.78 24.30 -8.75
CA GLY A 155 -19.16 25.32 -7.77
C GLY A 155 -19.48 24.78 -6.37
N ASN A 156 -18.95 23.61 -6.00
CA ASN A 156 -19.14 23.03 -4.67
C ASN A 156 -18.19 23.66 -3.64
N ALA A 157 -18.57 24.85 -3.15
CA ALA A 157 -17.79 25.62 -2.18
C ALA A 157 -17.52 24.87 -0.87
N HIS A 158 -18.41 23.96 -0.47
CA HIS A 158 -18.26 23.17 0.74
C HIS A 158 -17.08 22.19 0.64
N VAL A 159 -17.00 21.41 -0.44
CA VAL A 159 -15.87 20.50 -0.69
C VAL A 159 -14.56 21.28 -0.88
N VAL A 160 -14.62 22.42 -1.60
CA VAL A 160 -13.45 23.32 -1.73
C VAL A 160 -12.91 23.71 -0.35
N ARG A 161 -13.79 24.16 0.54
CA ARG A 161 -13.41 24.58 1.88
C ARG A 161 -12.87 23.41 2.70
N TYR A 162 -13.56 22.27 2.69
CA TYR A 162 -13.16 21.08 3.42
C TYR A 162 -11.74 20.64 3.04
N VAL A 163 -11.45 20.53 1.74
CA VAL A 163 -10.13 20.10 1.27
C VAL A 163 -9.05 21.09 1.70
N LEU A 164 -9.30 22.39 1.61
CA LEU A 164 -8.37 23.43 2.04
C LEU A 164 -8.12 23.42 3.55
N ASP A 165 -9.15 23.16 4.36
CA ASP A 165 -9.00 23.06 5.82
C ASP A 165 -8.26 21.77 6.20
N ALA A 166 -8.54 20.64 5.52
CA ALA A 166 -7.89 19.36 5.77
C ALA A 166 -6.37 19.41 5.53
N VAL A 167 -5.90 20.06 4.46
CA VAL A 167 -4.46 20.21 4.19
C VAL A 167 -3.78 21.24 5.09
N ARG A 168 -4.54 22.05 5.83
CA ARG A 168 -4.00 23.04 6.78
C ARG A 168 -3.96 22.52 8.21
N ASP A 169 -4.73 21.48 8.54
CA ASP A 169 -4.69 20.88 9.88
C ASP A 169 -3.54 19.88 10.00
N VAL A 170 -2.44 20.35 10.60
CA VAL A 170 -1.24 19.55 10.87
C VAL A 170 -1.54 18.31 11.71
N ARG A 171 -2.54 18.36 12.61
CA ARG A 171 -2.88 17.21 13.46
C ARG A 171 -3.54 16.10 12.64
N THR A 172 -4.43 16.48 11.74
CA THR A 172 -5.06 15.54 10.80
C THR A 172 -4.01 14.91 9.89
N LEU A 173 -3.06 15.71 9.37
CA LEU A 173 -1.96 15.18 8.57
C LEU A 173 -1.08 14.22 9.38
N ALA A 174 -0.74 14.56 10.62
CA ALA A 174 0.03 13.67 11.49
C ALA A 174 -0.67 12.32 11.71
N GLN A 175 -1.99 12.32 11.95
CA GLN A 175 -2.78 11.08 12.05
C GLN A 175 -2.75 10.24 10.77
N ILE A 176 -2.74 10.88 9.60
CA ILE A 176 -2.75 10.19 8.31
C ILE A 176 -1.40 9.50 8.01
N TYR A 177 -0.30 10.14 8.40
CA TYR A 177 1.06 9.70 8.08
C TYR A 177 1.68 8.78 9.13
N GLY A 178 1.19 8.81 10.38
CA GLY A 178 1.74 8.04 11.50
C GLY A 178 2.89 8.75 12.18
#